data_AF-A0A542M092-F1
#
_entry.id   AF-A0A542M092-F1
#
_cell.length_a   1.000
_cell.length_b   1.000
_cell.length_c   1.000
_cell.angle_alpha   90.00
_cell.angle_beta   90.00
_cell.angle_gamma   90.00
#
_symmetry.space_group_name_H-M   'P 1'
#
loop_
_entity.id
_entity.type
_entity.pdbx_description
1 polymer ?
#
loop_
_entity_poly.entity_id
_entity_poly.type
_entity_poly.pdbx_seq_one_letter_code
_entity_poly.pdbx_strand_id
1 'polypeptide(L)'
;MAEDINNTNEVLSFRLGGEEYAISILKVQEIRGYDAVTRIASAPEYLKGVINLRGIIVPIVDMRIKFNVGQATYDAFTVVIVLNINGHTIGMVVDSVSDVVTLTPDQIKPAPDLGASVSSDYLQGLGTVGERMLILLDIDRLLGSEEMGLLAAARSAA
;
A
#
# COMPACT_ATOMS: atom_id res chain seq x y z
N MET A 1 29.43 24.58 1.90
CA MET A 1 28.02 24.61 2.33
C MET A 1 27.35 23.49 1.58
N ALA A 2 27.09 22.39 2.27
CA ALA A 2 26.50 21.20 1.66
C ALA A 2 25.01 21.48 1.42
N GLU A 3 24.50 20.98 0.30
CA GLU A 3 23.13 21.13 -0.12
C GLU A 3 22.23 20.27 0.79
N ASP A 4 21.50 20.90 1.73
CA ASP A 4 20.39 20.28 2.46
C ASP A 4 19.15 20.22 1.53
N ILE A 5 19.15 19.27 0.61
CA ILE A 5 17.98 18.94 -0.22
C ILE A 5 17.53 17.53 0.17
N ASN A 6 16.27 17.40 0.57
CA ASN A 6 15.49 16.14 0.66
C ASN A 6 15.54 15.34 1.96
N ASN A 7 15.05 15.88 3.08
CA ASN A 7 14.61 15.03 4.21
C ASN A 7 13.11 15.14 4.50
N THR A 8 12.34 15.79 3.63
CA THR A 8 10.89 15.82 3.72
C THR A 8 10.30 14.65 2.95
N ASN A 9 9.67 13.73 3.66
CA ASN A 9 9.00 12.58 3.05
C ASN A 9 7.58 12.97 2.72
N GLU A 10 7.30 13.18 1.43
CA GLU A 10 5.94 13.28 0.94
C GLU A 10 5.32 11.88 0.91
N VAL A 11 4.22 11.74 1.63
CA VAL A 11 3.52 10.47 1.78
C VAL A 11 2.07 10.60 1.37
N LEU A 12 1.57 9.59 0.68
CA LEU A 12 0.15 9.44 0.42
C LEU A 12 -0.48 8.76 1.64
N SER A 13 -1.39 9.45 2.32
CA SER A 13 -2.18 8.88 3.41
C SER A 13 -3.45 8.22 2.87
N PHE A 14 -3.79 7.07 3.44
CA PHE A 14 -4.98 6.31 3.09
C PHE A 14 -5.52 5.56 4.31
N ARG A 15 -6.78 5.18 4.26
CA ARG A 15 -7.45 4.48 5.37
C ARG A 15 -7.62 3.01 5.08
N LEU A 16 -7.46 2.20 6.12
CA LEU A 16 -7.87 0.80 6.15
C LEU A 16 -8.64 0.57 7.45
N GLY A 17 -9.95 0.39 7.35
CA GLY A 17 -10.84 0.30 8.50
C GLY A 17 -10.76 1.54 9.41
N GLY A 18 -10.34 1.32 10.65
CA GLY A 18 -10.21 2.38 11.67
C GLY A 18 -8.86 3.07 11.70
N GLU A 19 -7.88 2.59 10.95
CA GLU A 19 -6.49 3.04 11.00
C GLU A 19 -6.10 3.82 9.74
N GLU A 20 -5.13 4.73 9.90
CA GLU A 20 -4.59 5.54 8.82
C GLU A 20 -3.15 5.15 8.54
N TYR A 21 -2.89 4.82 7.28
CA TYR A 21 -1.63 4.35 6.77
C TYR A 21 -1.06 5.34 5.79
N ALA A 22 0.24 5.26 5.57
CA ALA A 22 0.94 6.13 4.65
C ALA A 22 2.06 5.39 3.93
N ILE A 23 2.23 5.72 2.65
CA ILE A 23 3.30 5.23 1.79
C ILE A 23 3.97 6.41 1.09
N SER A 24 5.22 6.24 0.65
CA SER A 24 5.89 7.26 -0.15
C SER A 24 5.11 7.57 -1.43
N ILE A 25 4.83 8.86 -1.67
CA ILE A 25 4.12 9.29 -2.88
C ILE A 25 4.92 8.93 -4.15
N LEU A 26 6.25 8.86 -4.05
CA LEU A 26 7.15 8.55 -5.16
C LEU A 26 6.96 7.14 -5.73
N LYS A 27 6.32 6.25 -4.95
CA LYS A 27 5.99 4.88 -5.38
C LYS A 27 4.62 4.78 -6.06
N VAL A 28 3.79 5.82 -5.92
CA VAL A 28 2.43 5.86 -6.45
C VAL A 28 2.47 6.31 -7.90
N GLN A 29 1.96 5.47 -8.80
CA GLN A 29 1.88 5.75 -10.22
C GLN A 29 0.54 6.39 -10.61
N GLU A 30 -0.57 5.85 -10.09
CA GLU A 30 -1.90 6.43 -10.25
C GLU A 30 -2.85 5.92 -9.17
N ILE A 31 -3.96 6.62 -8.96
CA ILE A 31 -5.06 6.21 -8.06
C ILE A 31 -6.31 6.08 -8.91
N ARG A 32 -7.04 4.98 -8.74
CA ARG A 32 -8.24 4.68 -9.52
C ARG A 32 -9.38 4.25 -8.61
N GLY A 33 -10.61 4.45 -9.05
CA GLY A 33 -11.77 3.80 -8.41
C GLY A 33 -11.65 2.28 -8.49
N TYR A 34 -12.15 1.59 -7.46
CA TYR A 34 -12.24 0.14 -7.49
C TYR A 34 -13.20 -0.33 -8.58
N ASP A 35 -12.75 -1.26 -9.42
CA ASP A 35 -13.51 -1.83 -10.54
C ASP A 35 -13.41 -3.36 -10.52
N ALA A 36 -14.17 -4.03 -11.38
CA ALA A 36 -14.20 -5.47 -11.48
C ALA A 36 -12.80 -6.05 -11.75
N VAL A 37 -12.38 -6.97 -10.89
CA VAL A 37 -11.12 -7.70 -11.00
C VAL A 37 -11.35 -9.11 -11.56
N THR A 38 -10.45 -9.57 -12.41
CA THR A 38 -10.44 -10.96 -12.89
C THR A 38 -9.80 -11.83 -11.82
N ARG A 39 -10.61 -12.65 -11.13
CA ARG A 39 -10.11 -13.53 -10.06
C ARG A 39 -9.19 -14.61 -10.61
N ILE A 40 -8.12 -14.89 -9.88
CA ILE A 40 -7.20 -16.00 -10.16
C ILE A 40 -7.63 -17.19 -9.32
N ALA A 41 -7.79 -18.36 -9.95
CA ALA A 41 -8.08 -19.60 -9.25
C ALA A 41 -6.88 -20.02 -8.36
N SER A 42 -7.15 -20.52 -7.16
CA SER A 42 -6.13 -20.99 -6.19
C SER A 42 -5.17 -19.91 -5.70
N ALA A 43 -5.50 -18.62 -5.88
CA ALA A 43 -4.76 -17.52 -5.28
C ALA A 43 -5.09 -17.39 -3.77
N PRO A 44 -4.14 -16.90 -2.95
CA PRO A 44 -4.41 -16.49 -1.57
C PRO A 44 -5.51 -15.44 -1.50
N GLU A 45 -6.28 -15.41 -0.40
CA GLU A 45 -7.44 -14.51 -0.27
C GLU A 45 -7.10 -13.02 -0.37
N TYR A 46 -5.88 -12.63 0.04
CA TYR A 46 -5.42 -11.25 -0.10
C TYR A 46 -5.17 -10.85 -1.56
N LEU A 47 -4.93 -11.80 -2.47
CA LEU A 47 -4.81 -11.54 -3.89
C LEU A 47 -6.19 -11.65 -4.55
N LYS A 48 -6.84 -10.51 -4.77
CA LYS A 48 -8.18 -10.47 -5.37
C LYS A 48 -8.19 -10.93 -6.82
N GLY A 49 -7.08 -10.77 -7.52
CA GLY A 49 -6.93 -11.17 -8.91
C GLY A 49 -6.06 -10.19 -9.66
N VAL A 50 -6.42 -9.96 -10.92
CA VAL A 50 -5.71 -9.05 -11.82
C VAL A 50 -6.67 -8.11 -12.55
N ILE A 51 -6.16 -6.96 -12.96
CA ILE A 51 -6.82 -6.05 -13.89
C ILE A 51 -5.93 -5.81 -15.11
N ASN A 52 -6.53 -5.41 -16.23
CA ASN A 52 -5.78 -4.93 -17.38
C ASN A 52 -5.68 -3.41 -17.31
N LEU A 53 -4.49 -2.90 -17.04
CA LEU A 53 -4.19 -1.48 -17.03
C LEU A 53 -3.36 -1.14 -18.28
N ARG A 54 -4.01 -0.54 -19.28
CA ARG A 54 -3.37 -0.10 -20.54
C ARG A 54 -2.57 -1.20 -21.25
N GLY A 55 -3.08 -2.44 -21.23
CA GLY A 55 -2.42 -3.61 -21.83
C GLY A 55 -1.48 -4.36 -20.88
N ILE A 56 -1.26 -3.86 -19.66
CA ILE A 56 -0.43 -4.50 -18.65
C ILE A 56 -1.32 -5.21 -17.63
N ILE A 57 -1.02 -6.47 -17.35
CA ILE A 57 -1.71 -7.23 -16.29
C ILE A 57 -1.17 -6.78 -14.95
N VAL A 58 -2.03 -6.14 -14.16
CA VAL A 58 -1.70 -5.62 -12.83
C VAL A 58 -2.39 -6.48 -11.77
N PRO A 59 -1.64 -7.13 -10.88
CA PRO A 59 -2.17 -7.86 -9.73
C PRO A 59 -2.82 -6.89 -8.74
N ILE A 60 -3.97 -7.27 -8.20
CA ILE A 60 -4.71 -6.48 -7.22
C ILE A 60 -4.70 -7.19 -5.87
N VAL A 61 -4.09 -6.54 -4.88
CA VAL A 61 -3.95 -7.01 -3.51
C VAL A 61 -4.90 -6.23 -2.61
N ASP A 62 -5.68 -6.93 -1.80
CA ASP A 62 -6.57 -6.34 -0.80
C ASP A 62 -5.84 -6.22 0.54
N MET A 63 -5.57 -4.98 0.93
CA MET A 63 -4.79 -4.70 2.12
C MET A 63 -5.54 -4.97 3.41
N ARG A 64 -6.88 -4.91 3.39
CA ARG A 64 -7.66 -5.26 4.58
C ARG A 64 -7.48 -6.73 4.91
N ILE A 65 -7.52 -7.58 3.89
CA ILE A 65 -7.29 -9.02 4.06
C ILE A 65 -5.82 -9.28 4.40
N LYS A 66 -4.88 -8.59 3.74
CA LYS A 66 -3.44 -8.77 3.99
C LYS A 66 -3.04 -8.39 5.43
N PHE A 67 -3.56 -7.30 5.96
CA PHE A 67 -3.30 -6.87 7.35
C PHE A 67 -4.31 -7.41 8.36
N ASN A 68 -5.28 -8.22 7.90
CA ASN A 68 -6.34 -8.75 8.73
C ASN A 68 -7.07 -7.64 9.55
N VAL A 69 -7.28 -6.48 8.92
CA VAL A 69 -7.90 -5.30 9.53
C VAL A 69 -9.35 -5.16 9.10
N GLY A 70 -10.25 -5.37 10.06
CA GLY A 70 -11.69 -5.22 9.86
C GLY A 70 -12.28 -6.18 8.82
N GLN A 71 -13.45 -5.82 8.31
CA GLN A 71 -14.14 -6.58 7.26
C GLN A 71 -13.98 -5.86 5.92
N ALA A 72 -13.63 -6.60 4.87
CA ALA A 72 -13.48 -6.01 3.55
C ALA A 72 -14.84 -5.63 2.93
N THR A 73 -15.19 -4.35 3.02
CA THR A 73 -16.40 -3.75 2.44
C THR A 73 -16.08 -2.85 1.25
N TYR A 74 -16.55 -3.20 0.07
CA TYR A 74 -16.32 -2.40 -1.14
C TYR A 74 -17.48 -1.43 -1.36
N ASP A 75 -17.18 -0.15 -1.35
CA ASP A 75 -18.13 0.95 -1.55
C ASP A 75 -17.60 1.92 -2.62
N ALA A 76 -18.32 3.03 -2.82
CA ALA A 76 -17.93 4.05 -3.80
C ALA A 76 -16.64 4.82 -3.43
N PHE A 77 -16.16 4.71 -2.20
CA PHE A 77 -14.92 5.35 -1.74
C PHE A 77 -13.71 4.44 -1.89
N THR A 78 -13.94 3.14 -2.07
CA THR A 78 -12.90 2.15 -2.26
C THR A 78 -12.11 2.46 -3.54
N VAL A 79 -10.80 2.57 -3.39
CA VAL A 79 -9.88 2.91 -4.47
C VAL A 79 -8.74 1.90 -4.56
N VAL A 80 -8.17 1.82 -5.75
CA VAL A 80 -6.98 1.06 -6.06
C VAL A 80 -5.82 2.04 -6.24
N ILE A 81 -4.81 1.92 -5.38
CA ILE A 81 -3.56 2.63 -5.50
C ILE A 81 -2.63 1.76 -6.35
N VAL A 82 -2.26 2.26 -7.53
CA VAL A 82 -1.32 1.58 -8.43
C VAL A 82 0.09 2.03 -8.09
N LEU A 83 0.94 1.06 -7.80
CA LEU A 83 2.31 1.22 -7.33
C LEU A 83 3.29 0.64 -8.33
N ASN A 84 4.47 1.24 -8.44
CA ASN A 84 5.60 0.65 -9.15
C ASN A 84 6.72 0.30 -8.18
N ILE A 85 7.05 -0.99 -8.09
CA ILE A 85 8.05 -1.52 -7.16
C ILE A 85 9.03 -2.36 -7.97
N ASN A 86 10.27 -1.90 -8.05
CA ASN A 86 11.34 -2.58 -8.81
C ASN A 86 10.95 -2.92 -10.26
N GLY A 87 10.16 -2.07 -10.92
CA GLY A 87 9.68 -2.29 -12.29
C GLY A 87 8.43 -3.17 -12.40
N HIS A 88 7.89 -3.67 -11.29
CA HIS A 88 6.63 -4.38 -11.23
C HIS A 88 5.49 -3.43 -10.86
N THR A 89 4.43 -3.43 -11.65
CA THR A 89 3.21 -2.67 -11.35
C THR A 89 2.28 -3.53 -10.52
N ILE A 90 1.85 -3.04 -9.36
CA ILE A 90 0.94 -3.73 -8.43
C ILE A 90 -0.15 -2.76 -8.02
N GLY A 91 -1.39 -3.23 -7.93
CA GLY A 91 -2.50 -2.46 -7.40
C GLY A 91 -2.86 -2.90 -5.99
N MET A 92 -3.08 -1.92 -5.12
CA MET A 92 -3.47 -2.13 -3.73
C MET A 92 -4.86 -1.54 -3.51
N VAL A 93 -5.80 -2.36 -3.04
CA VAL A 93 -7.15 -1.92 -2.66
C VAL A 93 -7.12 -1.35 -1.25
N VAL A 94 -7.64 -0.15 -1.10
CA VAL A 94 -7.79 0.56 0.18
C VAL A 94 -9.18 1.17 0.30
N ASP A 95 -9.58 1.54 1.51
CA ASP A 95 -10.92 2.06 1.82
C ASP A 95 -11.16 3.41 1.17
N SER A 96 -10.17 4.29 1.30
CA SER A 96 -10.18 5.64 0.76
C SER A 96 -8.77 6.21 0.82
N VAL A 97 -8.41 7.02 -0.16
CA VAL A 97 -7.24 7.90 -0.05
C VAL A 97 -7.66 9.16 0.70
N SER A 98 -6.85 9.58 1.66
CA SER A 98 -7.08 10.79 2.45
C SER A 98 -6.43 11.97 1.75
N ASP A 99 -5.14 12.24 2.00
CA ASP A 99 -4.41 13.39 1.47
C ASP A 99 -2.93 13.05 1.22
N VAL A 100 -2.23 13.90 0.46
CA VAL A 100 -0.76 13.90 0.42
C VAL A 100 -0.26 14.79 1.55
N VAL A 101 0.62 14.23 2.38
CA VAL A 101 1.13 14.90 3.57
C VAL A 101 2.65 14.89 3.56
N THR A 102 3.23 15.99 3.99
CA THR A 102 4.67 16.18 4.05
C THR A 102 5.13 15.97 5.50
N LEU A 103 5.94 14.94 5.73
CA LEU A 103 6.48 14.61 7.06
C LEU A 103 7.94 15.04 7.16
N THR A 104 8.27 15.77 8.22
CA THR A 104 9.66 16.00 8.60
C THR A 104 10.21 14.80 9.38
N PRO A 105 11.53 14.59 9.42
CA PRO A 105 12.14 13.47 10.15
C PRO A 105 11.78 13.45 11.63
N ASP A 106 11.66 14.62 12.26
CA ASP A 106 11.30 14.77 13.68
C ASP A 106 9.86 14.33 13.98
N GLN A 107 8.98 14.32 12.97
CA GLN A 107 7.60 13.85 13.08
C GLN A 107 7.48 12.34 12.92
N ILE A 108 8.54 11.66 12.49
CA ILE A 108 8.59 10.22 12.31
C ILE A 108 9.23 9.61 13.55
N LYS A 109 8.43 8.87 14.30
CA LYS A 109 8.90 8.12 15.46
C LYS A 109 9.08 6.65 15.07
N PRO A 110 10.05 5.94 15.66
CA PRO A 110 10.08 4.49 15.55
C PRO A 110 8.75 3.95 16.04
N ALA A 111 8.21 2.96 15.34
CA ALA A 111 7.04 2.27 15.84
C ALA A 111 7.39 1.65 17.20
N PRO A 112 6.59 1.86 18.25
CA PRO A 112 6.74 1.06 19.45
C PRO A 112 6.50 -0.41 19.08
N ASP A 113 6.95 -1.35 19.90
CA ASP A 113 6.50 -2.75 19.88
C ASP A 113 5.00 -2.81 20.24
N LEU A 114 4.17 -2.16 19.44
CA LEU A 114 2.75 -2.31 19.41
C LEU A 114 2.56 -3.58 18.60
N GLY A 115 1.92 -4.59 19.17
CA GLY A 115 1.40 -5.73 18.43
C GLY A 115 0.30 -5.31 17.45
N ALA A 116 0.54 -4.27 16.66
CA ALA A 116 -0.27 -3.83 15.55
C ALA A 116 -0.44 -5.02 14.61
N SER A 117 -1.59 -5.08 13.94
CA SER A 117 -1.96 -6.13 12.97
C SER A 117 -1.01 -6.22 11.75
N VAL A 118 0.07 -5.44 11.78
CA VAL A 118 1.03 -5.11 10.74
C VAL A 118 2.37 -5.62 11.27
N SER A 119 2.96 -6.64 10.64
CA SER A 119 4.26 -7.17 11.04
C SER A 119 5.32 -6.07 11.01
N SER A 120 6.22 -6.09 12.00
CA SER A 120 7.34 -5.15 12.13
C SER A 120 8.27 -5.12 10.90
N ASP A 121 8.22 -6.13 10.05
CA ASP A 121 9.12 -6.30 8.89
C ASP A 121 8.96 -5.23 7.80
N TYR A 122 7.76 -4.66 7.67
CA TYR A 122 7.42 -3.65 6.65
C TYR A 122 6.95 -2.32 7.24
N LEU A 123 7.12 -2.12 8.54
CA LEU A 123 6.79 -0.87 9.22
C LEU A 123 8.01 0.05 9.25
N GLN A 124 7.94 1.23 8.63
CA GLN A 124 9.02 2.23 8.70
C GLN A 124 8.97 3.05 9.99
N GLY A 125 7.76 3.29 10.51
CA GLY A 125 7.56 4.05 11.73
C GLY A 125 6.15 4.62 11.84
N LEU A 126 5.97 5.57 12.76
CA LEU A 126 4.73 6.31 12.97
C LEU A 126 4.98 7.79 12.70
N GLY A 127 4.29 8.35 11.71
CA GLY A 127 4.24 9.79 11.45
C GLY A 127 3.15 10.45 12.28
N THR A 128 3.42 11.63 12.84
CA THR A 128 2.39 12.44 13.51
C THR A 128 2.21 13.79 12.81
N VAL A 129 0.99 14.08 12.37
CA VAL A 129 0.65 15.35 11.71
C VAL A 129 -0.54 15.97 12.42
N GLY A 130 -0.27 16.99 13.24
CA GLY A 130 -1.27 17.53 14.17
C GLY A 130 -1.70 16.44 15.16
N GLU A 131 -2.98 16.08 15.12
CA GLU A 131 -3.58 15.01 15.95
C GLU A 131 -3.71 13.67 15.20
N ARG A 132 -3.34 13.62 13.92
CA ARG A 132 -3.41 12.40 13.09
C ARG A 132 -2.15 11.57 13.29
N MET A 133 -2.34 10.26 13.50
CA MET A 133 -1.27 9.27 13.52
C MET A 133 -1.30 8.49 12.20
N LEU A 134 -0.16 8.44 11.52
CA LEU A 134 0.03 7.77 10.24
C LEU A 134 0.99 6.59 10.42
N ILE A 135 0.54 5.40 10.06
CA ILE A 135 1.39 4.20 10.05
C ILE A 135 2.18 4.19 8.74
N LEU A 136 3.49 4.43 8.80
CA LEU A 136 4.36 4.50 7.64
C LEU A 136 4.80 3.11 7.20
N LEU A 137 4.43 2.73 5.99
CA LEU A 137 4.71 1.41 5.43
C LEU A 137 5.84 1.45 4.40
N ASP A 138 6.75 0.48 4.51
CA ASP A 138 7.75 0.19 3.50
C ASP A 138 7.14 -0.72 2.44
N ILE A 139 6.63 -0.13 1.36
CA ILE A 139 5.96 -0.89 0.32
C ILE A 139 6.92 -1.81 -0.44
N ASP A 140 8.20 -1.43 -0.57
CA ASP A 140 9.21 -2.24 -1.24
C ASP A 140 9.46 -3.55 -0.46
N ARG A 141 9.48 -3.48 0.87
CA ARG A 141 9.57 -4.67 1.73
C ARG A 141 8.27 -5.46 1.78
N LEU A 142 7.14 -4.77 1.92
CA LEU A 142 5.82 -5.41 2.04
C LEU A 142 5.52 -6.30 0.83
N LEU A 143 5.74 -5.78 -0.37
CA LEU A 143 5.43 -6.48 -1.63
C LEU A 143 6.64 -7.22 -2.21
N GLY A 144 7.84 -7.02 -1.64
CA GLY A 144 9.08 -7.64 -2.10
C GLY A 144 9.41 -9.00 -1.46
N SER A 145 8.96 -9.27 -0.23
CA SER A 145 9.43 -10.43 0.55
C SER A 145 8.65 -11.74 0.29
N GLU A 146 7.35 -11.70 -0.01
CA GLU A 146 6.52 -12.90 -0.19
C GLU A 146 5.76 -12.94 -1.54
N GLU A 147 5.52 -11.80 -2.19
CA GLU A 147 4.58 -11.72 -3.31
C GLU A 147 5.23 -11.86 -4.70
N MET A 148 6.54 -11.63 -4.84
CA MET A 148 7.24 -11.89 -6.11
C MET A 148 7.12 -13.36 -6.57
N GLY A 149 6.99 -14.31 -5.64
CA GLY A 149 6.73 -15.72 -5.97
C GLY A 149 5.34 -15.97 -6.59
N LEU A 150 4.32 -15.23 -6.14
CA LEU A 150 2.95 -15.30 -6.67
C LEU A 150 2.78 -14.54 -7.99
N LEU A 151 3.48 -13.42 -8.16
CA LEU A 151 3.49 -12.65 -9.41
C LEU A 151 4.15 -13.41 -10.56
N ALA A 152 5.21 -14.18 -10.26
CA ALA A 152 5.80 -15.11 -11.22
C ALA A 152 4.79 -16.19 -11.66
N ALA A 153 4.01 -16.73 -10.73
CA ALA A 153 2.99 -17.75 -11.03
C ALA A 153 1.80 -17.19 -11.85
N ALA A 154 1.33 -15.98 -11.54
CA ALA A 154 0.24 -15.33 -12.28
C ALA A 154 0.62 -15.04 -13.75
N ARG A 155 1.90 -14.76 -14.01
CA ARG A 155 2.41 -14.51 -15.37
C ARG A 155 2.51 -15.78 -16.23
N SER A 156 2.52 -16.96 -15.62
CA SER A 156 2.52 -18.26 -16.32
C SER A 156 1.12 -18.83 -16.56
N ALA A 157 0.08 -18.29 -15.93
CA ALA A 157 -1.30 -18.76 -16.05
C ALA A 157 -2.15 -17.95 -17.06
N ALA A 158 -1.57 -16.95 -17.71
CA ALA A 158 -2.18 -16.12 -18.77
C ALA A 158 -1.53 -16.43 -20.12
#